data_AF-A0A3F2V8X0-F1
#
_entry.id   AF-A0A3F2V8X0-F1
#
_cell.length_a   1.000
_cell.length_b   1.000
_cell.length_c   1.000
_cell.angle_alpha   90.00
_cell.angle_beta   90.00
_cell.angle_gamma   90.00
#
_symmetry.space_group_name_H-M   'P 1'
#
loop_
_entity.id
_entity.type
_entity.pdbx_description
1 polymer ?
#
loop_
_entity_poly.entity_id
_entity_poly.type
_entity_poly.pdbx_seq_one_letter_code
_entity_poly.pdbx_strand_id
1 'polypeptide(L)'
;MNDITMEDTSARPINGPLNSLNKQFHDQLLIVTGSTRQRLDNGSIPVVVRLDSRIVLAKGRSRSVFTINDTYYHQLKALAHIPLFLFLSALNGNTSEREKNQVMTALSDIRTDENFTAADLSPIQDAVQTLVNSSEWPLMEYVAVRKFNRTLQPAFQSLIALAAKDEAEQTLKALHDIDNKLNDPYLSQQCFYVVCAGHQPRYKLLGKQMFERWIFEKTKSHEEVERRVLYGESLESVDAARELVVTRLVNELIGEAFLNSPLSMNQDVLGQAGELAVEAVFRE
;
A
#
# COMPACT_ATOMS: atom_id res chain seq x y z
N MET A 1 5.99 35.17 12.97
CA MET A 1 6.47 34.13 12.04
C MET A 1 5.90 34.49 10.69
N ASN A 2 6.74 34.82 9.71
CA ASN A 2 6.25 34.99 8.35
C ASN A 2 5.96 33.58 7.83
N ASP A 3 4.70 33.31 7.48
CA ASP A 3 4.32 32.08 6.80
C ASP A 3 5.07 32.04 5.46
N ILE A 4 5.99 31.08 5.34
CA ILE A 4 6.64 30.78 4.07
C ILE A 4 5.57 30.07 3.22
N THR A 5 5.08 30.79 2.21
CA THR A 5 4.18 30.22 1.21
C THR A 5 5.04 29.51 0.16
N MET A 6 4.76 28.23 -0.08
CA MET A 6 5.41 27.51 -1.17
C MET A 6 4.97 28.11 -2.50
N GLU A 7 5.93 28.48 -3.35
CA GLU A 7 5.65 28.84 -4.73
C GLU A 7 5.20 27.61 -5.50
N ASP A 8 4.20 27.78 -6.37
CA ASP A 8 3.76 26.74 -7.29
C ASP A 8 4.82 26.54 -8.38
N THR A 9 5.72 25.59 -8.16
CA THR A 9 6.78 25.22 -9.11
C THR A 9 6.25 24.45 -10.32
N SER A 10 4.96 24.11 -10.35
CA SER A 10 4.31 23.54 -11.55
C SER A 10 3.90 24.61 -12.57
N ALA A 11 3.98 25.89 -12.20
CA ALA A 11 3.65 27.01 -13.08
C ALA A 11 4.60 27.08 -14.29
N ARG A 12 4.02 27.10 -15.49
CA ARG A 12 4.78 27.14 -16.75
C ARG A 12 5.61 28.43 -16.82
N PRO A 13 6.84 28.40 -17.37
CA PRO A 13 7.60 29.61 -17.61
C PRO A 13 6.87 30.50 -18.62
N ILE A 14 6.25 31.57 -18.11
CA ILE A 14 5.48 32.55 -18.90
C ILE A 14 6.36 33.60 -19.59
N ASN A 15 7.64 33.68 -19.20
CA ASN A 15 8.59 34.67 -19.69
C ASN A 15 9.75 33.96 -20.41
N GLY A 16 10.17 34.51 -21.55
CA GLY A 16 11.33 34.04 -22.32
C GLY A 16 11.03 33.65 -23.76
N PRO A 17 12.07 33.46 -24.58
CA PRO A 17 11.96 33.27 -26.03
C PRO A 17 11.28 31.95 -26.43
N LEU A 18 11.16 30.98 -25.51
CA LEU A 18 10.62 29.65 -25.79
C LEU A 18 9.18 29.44 -25.27
N ASN A 19 8.54 30.45 -24.69
CA ASN A 19 7.21 30.30 -24.09
C ASN A 19 6.17 29.74 -25.09
N SER A 20 6.12 30.28 -26.31
CA SER A 20 5.16 29.84 -27.33
C SER A 20 5.35 28.36 -27.72
N LEU A 21 6.59 27.92 -27.87
CA LEU A 21 6.91 26.51 -28.16
C LEU A 21 6.63 25.61 -26.96
N ASN A 22 6.97 26.05 -25.74
CA ASN A 22 6.67 25.28 -24.53
C ASN A 22 5.16 25.09 -24.34
N LYS A 23 4.36 26.13 -24.65
CA LYS A 23 2.90 26.01 -24.66
C LYS A 23 2.43 24.97 -25.69
N GLN A 24 2.91 25.05 -26.93
CA GLN A 24 2.54 24.08 -27.96
C GLN A 24 2.93 22.65 -27.59
N PHE A 25 4.11 22.45 -26.98
CA PHE A 25 4.53 21.15 -26.45
C PHE A 25 3.52 20.61 -25.44
N HIS A 26 3.13 21.40 -24.43
CA HIS A 26 2.15 20.96 -23.45
C HIS A 26 0.76 20.72 -24.05
N ASP A 27 0.36 21.50 -25.07
CA ASP A 27 -0.90 21.29 -25.78
C ASP A 27 -0.89 19.95 -26.53
N GLN A 28 0.25 19.59 -27.17
CA GLN A 28 0.42 18.26 -27.79
C GLN A 28 0.45 17.13 -26.75
N LEU A 29 1.13 17.34 -25.63
CA LEU A 29 1.17 16.37 -24.53
C LEU A 29 -0.24 16.08 -24.01
N LEU A 30 -1.07 17.12 -23.83
CA LEU A 30 -2.47 16.97 -23.40
C LEU A 30 -3.30 16.14 -24.39
N ILE A 31 -3.08 16.25 -25.70
CA ILE A 31 -3.76 15.45 -26.71
C ILE A 31 -3.41 13.96 -26.54
N VAL A 32 -2.13 13.65 -26.36
CA VAL A 32 -1.65 12.26 -26.16
C VAL A 32 -2.12 11.68 -24.83
N THR A 33 -2.10 12.48 -23.76
CA THR A 33 -2.69 12.11 -22.46
C THR A 33 -4.19 11.83 -22.61
N GLY A 34 -4.92 12.66 -23.35
CA GLY A 34 -6.35 12.49 -23.62
C GLY A 34 -6.68 11.20 -24.37
N SER A 35 -5.95 10.89 -25.44
CA SER A 35 -6.15 9.63 -26.19
C SER A 35 -5.80 8.40 -25.35
N THR A 36 -4.78 8.51 -24.49
CA THR A 36 -4.41 7.43 -23.54
C THR A 36 -5.51 7.21 -22.51
N ARG A 37 -6.06 8.28 -21.93
CA ARG A 37 -7.21 8.20 -21.02
C ARG A 37 -8.41 7.53 -21.67
N GLN A 38 -8.69 7.82 -22.94
CA GLN A 38 -9.76 7.19 -23.68
C GLN A 38 -9.59 5.65 -23.80
N ARG A 39 -8.35 5.15 -23.89
CA ARG A 39 -8.05 3.70 -23.87
C ARG A 39 -8.32 3.04 -22.51
N LEU A 40 -8.25 3.80 -21.42
CA LEU A 40 -8.69 3.29 -20.11
C LEU A 40 -10.22 3.35 -20.01
N ASP A 41 -10.86 4.41 -20.52
CA ASP A 41 -12.31 4.62 -20.45
C ASP A 41 -13.12 3.63 -21.30
N ASN A 42 -12.58 3.20 -22.43
CA ASN A 42 -13.21 2.18 -23.28
C ASN A 42 -12.88 0.74 -22.81
N GLY A 43 -12.00 0.58 -21.82
CA GLY A 43 -11.64 -0.71 -21.23
C GLY A 43 -10.60 -1.52 -21.99
N SER A 44 -9.88 -0.92 -22.94
CA SER A 44 -8.72 -1.55 -23.61
C SER A 44 -7.53 -1.75 -22.67
N ILE A 45 -7.43 -0.94 -21.61
CA ILE A 45 -6.40 -1.06 -20.58
C ILE A 45 -7.10 -1.23 -19.22
N PRO A 46 -7.20 -2.47 -18.70
CA PRO A 46 -7.71 -2.70 -17.35
C PRO A 46 -6.72 -2.20 -16.30
N VAL A 47 -7.25 -1.74 -15.17
CA VAL A 47 -6.46 -1.33 -14.01
C VAL A 47 -6.98 -2.05 -12.78
N VAL A 48 -6.11 -2.77 -12.08
CA VAL A 48 -6.37 -3.38 -10.78
C VAL A 48 -5.79 -2.48 -9.72
N VAL A 49 -6.65 -1.97 -8.83
CA VAL A 49 -6.26 -1.01 -7.80
C VAL A 49 -6.44 -1.64 -6.44
N ARG A 50 -5.38 -1.71 -5.63
CA ARG A 50 -5.49 -2.02 -4.21
C ARG A 50 -5.77 -0.73 -3.44
N LEU A 51 -6.93 -0.68 -2.79
CA LEU A 51 -7.40 0.40 -1.92
C LEU A 51 -7.78 -0.25 -0.59
N ASP A 52 -7.25 0.22 0.53
CA ASP A 52 -7.66 -0.25 1.87
C ASP A 52 -7.70 -1.79 2.01
N SER A 53 -8.86 -2.33 2.41
CA SER A 53 -9.21 -3.74 2.57
C SER A 53 -9.70 -4.39 1.28
N ARG A 54 -9.55 -3.71 0.12
CA ARG A 54 -10.18 -4.09 -1.14
C ARG A 54 -9.21 -4.07 -2.31
N ILE A 55 -9.54 -4.88 -3.31
CA ILE A 55 -8.99 -4.79 -4.66
C ILE A 55 -10.13 -4.43 -5.59
N VAL A 56 -9.91 -3.46 -6.48
CA VAL A 56 -10.89 -3.00 -7.46
C VAL A 56 -10.35 -3.24 -8.85
N LEU A 57 -11.05 -4.05 -9.65
CA LEU A 57 -10.84 -4.13 -11.08
C LEU A 57 -11.64 -3.02 -11.77
N ALA A 58 -10.93 -2.10 -12.42
CA ALA A 58 -11.48 -1.07 -13.30
C ALA A 58 -11.25 -1.45 -14.76
N LYS A 59 -12.35 -1.71 -15.50
CA LYS A 59 -12.32 -1.97 -16.95
C LYS A 59 -13.32 -1.04 -17.62
N GLY A 60 -12.83 0.00 -18.27
CA GLY A 60 -13.67 1.04 -18.84
C GLY A 60 -14.45 1.77 -17.75
N ARG A 61 -15.78 1.81 -17.90
CA ARG A 61 -16.69 2.34 -16.87
C ARG A 61 -17.08 1.32 -15.80
N SER A 62 -16.80 0.04 -16.02
CA SER A 62 -17.15 -1.02 -15.06
C SER A 62 -16.16 -1.07 -13.90
N ARG A 63 -16.68 -1.38 -12.71
CA ARG A 63 -15.91 -1.63 -11.50
C ARG A 63 -16.36 -2.94 -10.86
N SER A 64 -15.42 -3.82 -10.54
CA SER A 64 -15.66 -5.01 -9.70
C SER A 64 -14.81 -4.90 -8.45
N VAL A 65 -15.43 -5.08 -7.28
CA VAL A 65 -14.78 -4.93 -5.98
C VAL A 65 -14.62 -6.30 -5.35
N PHE A 66 -13.44 -6.55 -4.79
CA PHE A 66 -13.07 -7.78 -4.10
C PHE A 66 -12.56 -7.42 -2.71
N THR A 67 -13.19 -7.97 -1.67
CA THR A 67 -12.72 -7.79 -0.29
C THR A 67 -11.56 -8.75 -0.04
N ILE A 68 -10.42 -8.22 0.40
CA ILE A 68 -9.20 -9.00 0.70
C ILE A 68 -8.85 -9.02 2.19
N ASN A 69 -9.37 -8.08 2.97
CA ASN A 69 -9.26 -8.07 4.41
C ASN A 69 -10.69 -8.08 4.97
N ASP A 70 -11.15 -9.25 5.40
CA ASP A 70 -12.51 -9.47 5.90
C ASP A 70 -12.54 -9.50 7.44
N THR A 71 -13.63 -10.04 7.99
CA THR A 71 -13.85 -10.19 9.43
C THR A 71 -12.66 -10.84 10.13
N TYR A 72 -12.09 -11.91 9.57
CA TYR A 72 -11.01 -12.66 10.20
C TYR A 72 -9.74 -11.80 10.35
N TYR A 73 -9.35 -11.11 9.27
CA TYR A 73 -8.23 -10.17 9.31
C TYR A 73 -8.46 -9.05 10.34
N HIS A 74 -9.67 -8.49 10.40
CA HIS A 74 -9.99 -7.44 11.34
C HIS A 74 -9.98 -7.93 12.79
N GLN A 75 -10.38 -9.17 13.05
CA GLN A 75 -10.28 -9.82 14.35
C GLN A 75 -8.82 -10.06 14.75
N LEU A 76 -7.97 -10.55 13.84
CA LEU A 76 -6.52 -10.70 14.09
C LEU A 76 -5.86 -9.36 14.47
N LYS A 77 -6.22 -8.28 13.76
CA LYS A 77 -5.74 -6.93 14.08
C LYS A 77 -6.25 -6.46 15.44
N ALA A 78 -7.51 -6.72 15.77
CA ALA A 78 -8.09 -6.37 17.07
C ALA A 78 -7.40 -7.11 18.22
N LEU A 79 -7.10 -8.41 18.05
CA LEU A 79 -6.34 -9.21 19.01
C LEU A 79 -4.95 -8.61 19.28
N ALA A 80 -4.25 -8.19 18.22
CA ALA A 80 -2.95 -7.53 18.35
C ALA A 80 -3.03 -6.16 19.07
N HIS A 81 -4.21 -5.52 19.10
CA HIS A 81 -4.40 -4.28 19.84
C HIS A 81 -4.69 -4.49 21.33
N ILE A 82 -5.07 -5.69 21.80
CA ILE A 82 -5.44 -5.92 23.21
C ILE A 82 -4.32 -5.52 24.18
N PRO A 83 -3.05 -5.95 24.00
CA PRO A 83 -1.99 -5.56 24.94
C PRO A 83 -1.67 -4.06 24.87
N LEU A 84 -1.81 -3.45 23.68
CA LEU A 84 -1.63 -2.01 23.49
C LEU A 84 -2.73 -1.21 24.20
N PHE A 85 -3.98 -1.67 24.08
CA PHE A 85 -5.13 -1.10 24.77
C PHE A 85 -4.92 -1.14 26.29
N LEU A 86 -4.50 -2.28 26.83
CA LEU A 86 -4.18 -2.42 28.25
C LEU A 86 -3.08 -1.44 28.66
N PHE A 87 -1.97 -1.38 27.93
CA PHE A 87 -0.89 -0.44 28.21
C PHE A 87 -1.35 1.03 28.19
N LEU A 88 -2.10 1.44 27.16
CA LEU A 88 -2.60 2.81 27.05
C LEU A 88 -3.64 3.15 28.13
N SER A 89 -4.46 2.19 28.53
CA SER A 89 -5.43 2.35 29.61
C SER A 89 -4.71 2.59 30.94
N ALA A 90 -3.66 1.80 31.22
CA ALA A 90 -2.80 2.00 32.37
C ALA A 90 -2.14 3.39 32.40
N LEU A 91 -1.61 3.87 31.26
CA LEU A 91 -1.05 5.22 31.15
C LEU A 91 -2.07 6.34 31.40
N ASN A 92 -3.32 6.13 31.00
CA ASN A 92 -4.41 7.08 31.23
C ASN A 92 -5.00 7.01 32.65
N GLY A 93 -4.42 6.19 33.55
CA GLY A 93 -4.90 6.01 34.91
C GLY A 93 -6.15 5.11 35.01
N ASN A 94 -6.57 4.49 33.91
CA ASN A 94 -7.66 3.53 33.89
C ASN A 94 -7.06 2.12 34.11
N THR A 95 -7.06 1.71 35.37
CA THR A 95 -6.45 0.45 35.83
C THR A 95 -7.50 -0.45 36.45
N SER A 96 -8.75 -0.26 36.02
CA SER A 96 -9.91 -0.83 36.68
C SER A 96 -10.04 -2.33 36.39
N GLU A 97 -10.50 -3.10 37.39
CA GLU A 97 -10.92 -4.51 37.20
C GLU A 97 -11.96 -4.65 36.07
N ARG A 98 -12.68 -3.57 35.76
CA ARG A 98 -13.63 -3.52 34.63
C ARG A 98 -12.94 -3.75 33.28
N GLU A 99 -11.82 -3.09 33.00
CA GLU A 99 -11.11 -3.23 31.72
C GLU A 99 -10.48 -4.62 31.58
N LYS A 100 -9.95 -5.15 32.68
CA LYS A 100 -9.49 -6.53 32.76
C LYS A 100 -10.62 -7.50 32.42
N ASN A 101 -11.77 -7.36 33.07
CA ASN A 101 -12.92 -8.21 32.80
C ASN A 101 -13.40 -8.09 31.35
N GLN A 102 -13.44 -6.88 30.78
CA GLN A 102 -13.81 -6.67 29.38
C GLN A 102 -12.85 -7.41 28.41
N VAL A 103 -11.55 -7.33 28.65
CA VAL A 103 -10.56 -8.05 27.83
C VAL A 103 -10.72 -9.57 27.99
N MET A 104 -10.89 -10.05 29.21
CA MET A 104 -11.07 -11.49 29.47
C MET A 104 -12.35 -12.03 28.84
N THR A 105 -13.46 -11.27 28.89
CA THR A 105 -14.70 -11.61 28.18
C THR A 105 -14.47 -11.65 26.67
N ALA A 106 -13.83 -10.63 26.09
CA ALA A 106 -13.54 -10.61 24.65
C ALA A 106 -12.66 -11.80 24.19
N LEU A 107 -11.67 -12.19 25.01
CA LEU A 107 -10.83 -13.37 24.75
C LEU A 107 -11.59 -14.69 24.88
N SER A 108 -12.60 -14.75 25.76
CA SER A 108 -13.50 -15.89 25.87
C SER A 108 -14.43 -15.99 24.67
N ASP A 109 -15.03 -14.88 24.26
CA ASP A 109 -15.98 -14.81 23.15
C ASP A 109 -15.32 -15.22 21.84
N ILE A 110 -14.12 -14.72 21.55
CA ILE A 110 -13.39 -15.07 20.32
C ILE A 110 -12.95 -16.55 20.28
N ARG A 111 -12.86 -17.22 21.44
CA ARG A 111 -12.60 -18.66 21.49
C ARG A 111 -13.76 -19.50 20.96
N THR A 112 -14.95 -18.92 20.91
CA THR A 112 -16.15 -19.56 20.35
C THR A 112 -16.35 -19.23 18.87
N ASP A 113 -15.52 -18.37 18.29
CA ASP A 113 -15.56 -18.01 16.88
C ASP A 113 -15.00 -19.15 16.03
N GLU A 114 -15.77 -19.57 15.02
CA GLU A 114 -15.43 -20.68 14.13
C GLU A 114 -14.22 -20.40 13.22
N ASN A 115 -13.86 -19.12 13.04
CA ASN A 115 -12.74 -18.73 12.20
C ASN A 115 -11.37 -18.92 12.89
N PHE A 116 -11.35 -19.20 14.19
CA PHE A 116 -10.11 -19.37 14.96
C PHE A 116 -9.95 -20.79 15.48
N THR A 117 -8.73 -21.31 15.36
CA THR A 117 -8.36 -22.52 16.09
C THR A 117 -7.83 -22.16 17.48
N ALA A 118 -7.89 -23.11 18.41
CA ALA A 118 -7.28 -22.94 19.74
C ALA A 118 -5.77 -22.61 19.65
N ALA A 119 -5.08 -23.12 18.64
CA ALA A 119 -3.65 -22.88 18.41
C ALA A 119 -3.36 -21.45 17.94
N ASP A 120 -4.29 -20.81 17.22
CA ASP A 120 -4.14 -19.42 16.78
C ASP A 120 -4.28 -18.44 17.94
N LEU A 121 -5.16 -18.76 18.90
CA LEU A 121 -5.52 -17.89 20.01
C LEU A 121 -4.66 -18.10 21.27
N SER A 122 -4.17 -19.32 21.51
CA SER A 122 -3.45 -19.63 22.76
C SER A 122 -2.25 -18.71 23.03
N PRO A 123 -1.40 -18.33 22.04
CA PRO A 123 -0.25 -17.47 22.32
C PRO A 123 -0.64 -16.10 22.87
N ILE A 124 -1.68 -15.47 22.29
CA ILE A 124 -2.14 -14.16 22.75
C ILE A 124 -2.94 -14.26 24.04
N GLN A 125 -3.75 -15.30 24.21
CA GLN A 125 -4.50 -15.55 25.44
C GLN A 125 -3.55 -15.76 26.62
N ASP A 126 -2.55 -16.63 26.48
CA ASP A 126 -1.59 -16.91 27.54
C ASP A 126 -0.76 -15.67 27.90
N ALA A 127 -0.35 -14.90 26.89
CA ALA A 127 0.42 -13.68 27.11
C ALA A 127 -0.41 -12.59 27.80
N VAL A 128 -1.66 -12.36 27.38
CA VAL A 128 -2.57 -11.41 28.02
C VAL A 128 -2.98 -11.89 29.42
N GLN A 129 -3.22 -13.18 29.60
CA GLN A 129 -3.54 -13.74 30.93
C GLN A 129 -2.37 -13.56 31.90
N THR A 130 -1.13 -13.76 31.41
CA THR A 130 0.09 -13.50 32.17
C THR A 130 0.23 -12.02 32.53
N LEU A 131 -0.14 -11.10 31.62
CA LEU A 131 -0.15 -9.66 31.88
C LEU A 131 -1.05 -9.32 33.06
N VAL A 132 -2.33 -9.67 32.95
CA VAL A 132 -3.37 -9.22 33.87
C VAL A 132 -3.30 -9.90 35.24
N ASN A 133 -2.51 -10.98 35.35
CA ASN A 133 -2.21 -11.68 36.60
C ASN A 133 -0.86 -11.28 37.21
N SER A 134 -0.05 -10.49 36.50
CA SER A 134 1.24 -10.01 37.03
C SER A 134 1.02 -9.06 38.20
N SER A 135 1.84 -9.17 39.24
CA SER A 135 1.88 -8.18 40.33
C SER A 135 2.44 -6.81 39.87
N GLU A 136 3.08 -6.77 38.69
CA GLU A 136 3.57 -5.54 38.07
C GLU A 136 2.47 -4.84 37.23
N TRP A 137 1.27 -5.42 37.13
CA TRP A 137 0.12 -4.77 36.50
C TRP A 137 -0.58 -3.81 37.49
N PRO A 138 -0.92 -2.57 37.09
CA PRO A 138 -0.77 -1.95 35.77
C PRO A 138 0.68 -1.54 35.43
N LEU A 139 1.11 -1.81 34.20
CA LEU A 139 2.48 -1.51 33.75
C LEU A 139 2.66 -0.01 33.50
N MET A 140 3.21 0.72 34.47
CA MET A 140 3.55 2.15 34.30
C MET A 140 5.04 2.40 34.06
N GLU A 141 5.91 1.49 34.50
CA GLU A 141 7.36 1.64 34.37
C GLU A 141 7.91 1.00 33.09
N TYR A 142 8.85 1.70 32.44
CA TYR A 142 9.48 1.24 31.19
C TYR A 142 10.16 -0.14 31.31
N VAL A 143 10.71 -0.47 32.48
CA VAL A 143 11.36 -1.78 32.73
C VAL A 143 10.34 -2.91 32.73
N ALA A 144 9.18 -2.70 33.37
CA ALA A 144 8.08 -3.65 33.40
C ALA A 144 7.49 -3.86 31.99
N VAL A 145 7.35 -2.78 31.22
CA VAL A 145 6.93 -2.83 29.81
C VAL A 145 7.92 -3.64 28.95
N ARG A 146 9.23 -3.45 29.11
CA ARG A 146 10.24 -4.22 28.35
C ARG A 146 10.24 -5.71 28.68
N LYS A 147 10.10 -6.06 29.96
CA LYS A 147 10.00 -7.46 30.41
C LYS A 147 8.78 -8.12 29.78
N PHE A 148 7.65 -7.41 29.80
CA PHE A 148 6.40 -7.93 29.24
C PHE A 148 6.40 -7.98 27.70
N ASN A 149 7.09 -7.06 27.03
CA ASN A 149 7.27 -7.09 25.57
C ASN A 149 7.95 -8.39 25.11
N ARG A 150 8.89 -8.94 25.88
CA ARG A 150 9.50 -10.25 25.59
C ARG A 150 8.48 -11.40 25.64
N THR A 151 7.50 -11.32 26.53
CA THR A 151 6.41 -12.31 26.64
C THR A 151 5.38 -12.15 25.52
N LEU A 152 5.07 -10.92 25.11
CA LEU A 152 4.14 -10.64 24.01
C LEU A 152 4.72 -10.92 22.63
N GLN A 153 6.03 -10.80 22.47
CA GLN A 153 6.67 -10.84 21.17
C GLN A 153 6.32 -12.10 20.36
N PRO A 154 6.34 -13.33 20.92
CA PRO A 154 5.90 -14.52 20.19
C PRO A 154 4.41 -14.47 19.79
N ALA A 155 3.54 -13.95 20.65
CA ALA A 155 2.12 -13.79 20.36
C ALA A 155 1.87 -12.80 19.22
N PHE A 156 2.55 -11.65 19.24
CA PHE A 156 2.48 -10.70 18.14
C PHE A 156 3.02 -11.27 16.83
N GLN A 157 4.15 -11.98 16.87
CA GLN A 157 4.71 -12.62 15.67
C GLN A 157 3.73 -13.63 15.07
N SER A 158 3.06 -14.43 15.92
CA SER A 158 2.04 -15.37 15.47
C SER A 158 0.85 -14.67 14.81
N LEU A 159 0.28 -13.64 15.46
CA LEU A 159 -0.83 -12.87 14.89
C LEU A 159 -0.46 -12.15 13.58
N ILE A 160 0.74 -11.55 13.52
CA ILE A 160 1.24 -10.90 12.31
C ILE A 160 1.41 -11.92 11.18
N ALA A 161 1.93 -13.12 11.48
CA ALA A 161 2.09 -14.18 10.49
C ALA A 161 0.73 -14.68 9.97
N LEU A 162 -0.25 -14.87 10.85
CA LEU A 162 -1.62 -15.24 10.46
C LEU A 162 -2.26 -14.16 9.58
N ALA A 163 -2.16 -12.89 9.97
CA ALA A 163 -2.73 -11.77 9.21
C ALA A 163 -2.07 -11.62 7.83
N ALA A 164 -0.75 -11.80 7.76
CA ALA A 164 -0.02 -11.77 6.49
C ALA A 164 -0.39 -12.94 5.58
N LYS A 165 -0.57 -14.14 6.15
CA LYS A 165 -0.99 -15.34 5.40
C LYS A 165 -2.40 -15.16 4.83
N ASP A 166 -3.35 -14.76 5.67
CA ASP A 166 -4.74 -14.50 5.27
C ASP A 166 -4.81 -13.46 4.14
N GLU A 167 -4.17 -12.30 4.34
CA GLU A 167 -4.15 -11.25 3.33
C GLU A 167 -3.53 -11.72 2.00
N ALA A 168 -2.47 -12.53 2.05
CA ALA A 168 -1.84 -13.09 0.86
C ALA A 168 -2.76 -14.10 0.14
N GLU A 169 -3.41 -15.01 0.86
CA GLU A 169 -4.35 -16.00 0.31
C GLU A 169 -5.56 -15.33 -0.31
N GLN A 170 -6.18 -14.36 0.39
CA GLN A 170 -7.33 -13.61 -0.11
C GLN A 170 -6.97 -12.71 -1.30
N THR A 171 -5.78 -12.09 -1.27
CA THR A 171 -5.26 -11.32 -2.43
C THR A 171 -5.07 -12.23 -3.64
N LEU A 172 -4.45 -13.41 -3.45
CA LEU A 172 -4.22 -14.36 -4.54
C LEU A 172 -5.55 -14.86 -5.13
N LYS A 173 -6.53 -15.19 -4.29
CA LYS A 173 -7.87 -15.56 -4.70
C LYS A 173 -8.53 -14.44 -5.53
N ALA A 174 -8.48 -13.20 -5.04
CA ALA A 174 -9.02 -12.05 -5.77
C ALA A 174 -8.32 -11.85 -7.13
N LEU A 175 -7.01 -12.05 -7.22
CA LEU A 175 -6.26 -11.96 -8.47
C LEU A 175 -6.67 -13.04 -9.48
N HIS A 176 -6.90 -14.27 -9.03
CA HIS A 176 -7.47 -15.32 -9.88
C HIS A 176 -8.88 -14.99 -10.35
N ASP A 177 -9.75 -14.49 -9.47
CA ASP A 177 -11.11 -14.08 -9.84
C ASP A 177 -11.11 -12.92 -10.84
N ILE A 178 -10.16 -11.98 -10.71
CA ILE A 178 -9.94 -10.88 -11.66
C ILE A 178 -9.52 -11.42 -13.02
N ASP A 179 -8.56 -12.34 -13.08
CA ASP A 179 -8.09 -12.91 -14.34
C ASP A 179 -9.22 -13.68 -15.05
N ASN A 180 -9.99 -14.45 -14.28
CA ASN A 180 -11.19 -15.14 -14.76
C ASN A 180 -12.25 -14.16 -15.29
N LYS A 181 -12.43 -12.99 -14.66
CA LYS A 181 -13.36 -11.95 -15.14
C LYS A 181 -12.85 -11.23 -16.38
N LEU A 182 -11.54 -11.06 -16.53
CA LEU A 182 -10.96 -10.48 -17.74
C LEU A 182 -11.21 -11.40 -18.94
N ASN A 183 -11.04 -12.71 -18.73
CA ASN A 183 -11.30 -13.79 -19.70
C ASN A 183 -10.70 -13.52 -21.10
N ASP A 184 -9.59 -12.80 -21.14
CA ASP A 184 -8.90 -12.39 -22.36
C ASP A 184 -7.39 -12.25 -22.06
N PRO A 185 -6.54 -13.11 -22.64
CA PRO A 185 -5.09 -13.03 -22.45
C PRO A 185 -4.49 -11.68 -22.86
N TYR A 186 -5.04 -11.03 -23.89
CA TYR A 186 -4.56 -9.74 -24.34
C TYR A 186 -4.82 -8.67 -23.29
N LEU A 187 -6.03 -8.60 -22.74
CA LEU A 187 -6.35 -7.68 -21.65
C LEU A 187 -5.55 -7.97 -20.38
N SER A 188 -5.29 -9.26 -20.10
CA SER A 188 -4.45 -9.66 -18.96
C SER A 188 -3.01 -9.17 -19.12
N GLN A 189 -2.47 -9.14 -20.35
CA GLN A 189 -1.14 -8.56 -20.65
C GLN A 189 -1.12 -7.03 -20.59
N GLN A 190 -2.21 -6.36 -20.97
CA GLN A 190 -2.32 -4.90 -20.90
C GLN A 190 -2.69 -4.36 -19.50
N CYS A 191 -2.96 -5.26 -18.54
CA CYS A 191 -3.47 -4.88 -17.23
C CYS A 191 -2.37 -4.26 -16.33
N PHE A 192 -2.66 -3.11 -15.74
CA PHE A 192 -1.81 -2.46 -14.74
C PHE A 192 -2.31 -2.73 -13.32
N TYR A 193 -1.38 -2.77 -12.38
CA TYR A 193 -1.65 -3.06 -10.97
C TYR A 193 -1.14 -1.91 -10.11
N VAL A 194 -2.03 -1.18 -9.45
CA VAL A 194 -1.69 0.01 -8.68
C VAL A 194 -1.94 -0.23 -7.20
N VAL A 195 -0.92 0.03 -6.38
CA VAL A 195 -1.07 0.07 -4.93
C VAL A 195 -1.23 1.53 -4.50
N CYS A 196 -2.44 1.87 -4.05
CA CYS A 196 -2.71 3.15 -3.41
C CYS A 196 -2.33 3.04 -1.94
N ALA A 197 -1.38 3.85 -1.51
CA ALA A 197 -0.91 3.81 -0.12
C ALA A 197 -0.91 5.20 0.49
N GLY A 198 -1.11 5.22 1.81
CA GLY A 198 -1.09 6.45 2.59
C GLY A 198 0.31 7.08 2.64
N HIS A 199 0.37 8.28 3.21
CA HIS A 199 1.61 9.02 3.44
C HIS A 199 2.61 8.16 4.23
N GLN A 200 3.88 8.15 3.81
CA GLN A 200 4.95 7.29 4.36
C GLN A 200 4.64 5.78 4.27
N PRO A 201 4.56 5.21 3.06
CA PRO A 201 4.45 3.76 2.91
C PRO A 201 5.52 3.01 3.68
N ARG A 202 5.07 1.95 4.37
CA ARG A 202 6.00 1.06 5.07
C ARG A 202 6.84 0.29 4.05
N TYR A 203 8.16 0.35 4.22
CA TYR A 203 9.10 -0.50 3.50
C TYR A 203 8.65 -1.97 3.64
N LYS A 204 8.29 -2.64 2.52
CA LYS A 204 7.62 -3.97 2.44
C LYS A 204 6.10 -4.01 2.64
N LEU A 205 5.36 -3.10 1.98
CA LEU A 205 3.91 -3.26 1.84
C LEU A 205 3.56 -4.59 1.13
N LEU A 206 2.86 -5.49 1.82
CA LEU A 206 2.50 -6.82 1.32
C LEU A 206 1.75 -6.75 -0.02
N GLY A 207 0.85 -5.78 -0.19
CA GLY A 207 0.13 -5.60 -1.45
C GLY A 207 1.02 -5.34 -2.67
N LYS A 208 2.11 -4.58 -2.48
CA LYS A 208 3.10 -4.36 -3.54
C LYS A 208 3.79 -5.67 -3.88
N GLN A 209 4.27 -6.40 -2.87
CA GLN A 209 4.95 -7.69 -3.06
C GLN A 209 4.05 -8.73 -3.74
N MET A 210 2.76 -8.75 -3.41
CA MET A 210 1.79 -9.66 -4.04
C MET A 210 1.61 -9.35 -5.53
N PHE A 211 1.46 -8.08 -5.91
CA PHE A 211 1.34 -7.69 -7.32
C PHE A 211 2.65 -7.92 -8.10
N GLU A 212 3.79 -7.59 -7.50
CA GLU A 212 5.11 -7.87 -8.10
C GLU A 212 5.30 -9.36 -8.35
N ARG A 213 5.01 -10.20 -7.34
CA ARG A 213 5.13 -11.65 -7.49
C ARG A 213 4.15 -12.18 -8.53
N TRP A 214 2.89 -11.72 -8.52
CA TRP A 214 1.87 -12.12 -9.48
C TRP A 214 2.29 -11.84 -10.93
N ILE A 215 2.76 -10.63 -11.23
CA ILE A 215 3.23 -10.28 -12.57
C ILE A 215 4.47 -11.09 -12.93
N PHE A 216 5.44 -11.19 -12.02
CA PHE A 216 6.65 -11.98 -12.26
C PHE A 216 6.34 -13.44 -12.57
N GLU A 217 5.38 -14.06 -11.88
CA GLU A 217 5.02 -15.45 -12.14
C GLU A 217 4.40 -15.64 -13.54
N LYS A 218 3.68 -14.63 -14.04
CA LYS A 218 3.06 -14.65 -15.36
C LYS A 218 4.02 -14.35 -16.50
N THR A 219 4.95 -13.41 -16.32
CA THR A 219 5.82 -12.90 -17.39
C THR A 219 7.25 -13.41 -17.30
N LYS A 220 7.68 -13.84 -16.13
CA LYS A 220 9.09 -14.14 -15.79
C LYS A 220 10.04 -12.98 -16.07
N SER A 221 9.54 -11.75 -16.07
CA SER A 221 10.29 -10.52 -16.39
C SER A 221 10.16 -9.48 -15.29
N HIS A 222 11.31 -9.02 -14.76
CA HIS A 222 11.36 -7.92 -13.80
C HIS A 222 11.03 -6.57 -14.44
N GLU A 223 11.34 -6.40 -15.73
CA GLU A 223 10.99 -5.20 -16.49
C GLU A 223 9.47 -5.04 -16.57
N GLU A 224 8.74 -6.13 -16.85
CA GLU A 224 7.27 -6.11 -16.86
C GLU A 224 6.68 -5.83 -15.47
N VAL A 225 7.36 -6.26 -14.40
CA VAL A 225 6.96 -5.91 -13.02
C VAL A 225 7.09 -4.41 -12.79
N GLU A 226 8.26 -3.83 -13.08
CA GLU A 226 8.53 -2.40 -12.90
C GLU A 226 7.63 -1.51 -13.78
N ARG A 227 7.30 -2.02 -14.96
CA ARG A 227 6.40 -1.38 -15.90
C ARG A 227 4.96 -1.34 -15.38
N ARG A 228 4.43 -2.49 -14.95
CA ARG A 228 2.98 -2.69 -14.76
C ARG A 228 2.54 -2.58 -13.31
N VAL A 229 3.44 -2.73 -12.34
CA VAL A 229 3.14 -2.57 -10.92
C VAL A 229 3.52 -1.17 -10.48
N LEU A 230 2.51 -0.32 -10.30
CA LEU A 230 2.68 1.07 -9.92
C LEU A 230 2.37 1.26 -8.45
N TYR A 231 3.08 2.21 -7.87
CA TYR A 231 2.94 2.59 -6.48
C TYR A 231 2.70 4.10 -6.43
N GLY A 232 1.62 4.52 -5.79
CA GLY A 232 1.29 5.92 -5.65
C GLY A 232 1.02 6.28 -4.20
N GLU A 233 1.76 7.26 -3.70
CA GLU A 233 1.52 7.89 -2.41
C GLU A 233 0.34 8.85 -2.49
N SER A 234 -0.47 8.88 -1.43
CA SER A 234 -1.61 9.80 -1.32
C SER A 234 -2.66 9.62 -2.43
N LEU A 235 -2.72 8.44 -3.04
CA LEU A 235 -3.81 8.07 -3.95
C LEU A 235 -5.03 7.64 -3.13
N GLU A 236 -6.12 8.39 -3.23
CA GLU A 236 -7.35 8.14 -2.45
C GLU A 236 -8.47 7.50 -3.28
N SER A 237 -8.28 7.31 -4.59
CA SER A 237 -9.34 6.82 -5.47
C SER A 237 -8.83 5.96 -6.64
N VAL A 238 -9.74 5.16 -7.19
CA VAL A 238 -9.50 4.39 -8.42
C VAL A 238 -9.18 5.31 -9.59
N ASP A 239 -9.82 6.47 -9.68
CA ASP A 239 -9.58 7.40 -10.79
C ASP A 239 -8.19 8.06 -10.68
N ALA A 240 -7.73 8.38 -9.48
CA ALA A 240 -6.35 8.84 -9.27
C ALA A 240 -5.33 7.76 -9.66
N ALA A 241 -5.59 6.48 -9.36
CA ALA A 241 -4.78 5.37 -9.82
C ALA A 241 -4.79 5.21 -11.36
N ARG A 242 -5.93 5.45 -12.01
CA ARG A 242 -6.03 5.44 -13.48
C ARG A 242 -5.23 6.58 -14.10
N GLU A 243 -5.24 7.77 -13.51
CA GLU A 243 -4.41 8.90 -13.96
C GLU A 243 -2.91 8.62 -13.81
N LEU A 244 -2.51 7.89 -12.76
CA LEU A 244 -1.13 7.40 -12.62
C LEU A 244 -0.74 6.45 -13.77
N VAL A 245 -1.64 5.53 -14.16
CA VAL A 245 -1.42 4.64 -15.31
C VAL A 245 -1.36 5.43 -16.64
N VAL A 246 -2.20 6.45 -16.82
CA VAL A 246 -2.14 7.34 -17.99
C VAL A 246 -0.77 8.01 -18.06
N THR A 247 -0.32 8.58 -16.96
CA THR A 247 1.00 9.24 -16.87
C THR A 247 2.12 8.26 -17.20
N ARG A 248 2.06 7.04 -16.65
CA ARG A 248 3.02 5.97 -16.93
C ARG A 248 3.08 5.64 -18.42
N LEU A 249 1.95 5.41 -19.07
CA LEU A 249 1.90 5.05 -20.49
C LEU A 249 2.44 6.16 -21.42
N VAL A 250 2.16 7.42 -21.09
CA VAL A 250 2.70 8.56 -21.84
C VAL A 250 4.22 8.67 -21.64
N ASN A 251 4.69 8.49 -20.41
CA ASN A 251 6.12 8.49 -20.09
C ASN A 251 6.86 7.32 -20.75
N GLU A 252 6.27 6.13 -20.81
CA GLU A 252 6.81 4.99 -21.55
C GLU A 252 7.00 5.32 -23.03
N LEU A 253 5.98 5.89 -23.66
CA LEU A 253 6.03 6.30 -25.08
C LEU A 253 7.17 7.30 -25.35
N ILE A 254 7.31 8.31 -24.49
CA ILE A 254 8.36 9.32 -24.61
C ILE A 254 9.74 8.70 -24.34
N GLY A 255 9.87 7.91 -23.28
CA GLY A 255 11.12 7.25 -22.90
C GLY A 255 11.63 6.30 -23.97
N GLU A 256 10.74 5.48 -24.55
CA GLU A 256 11.10 4.58 -25.64
C GLU A 256 11.56 5.36 -26.88
N ALA A 257 10.83 6.40 -27.27
CA ALA A 257 11.13 7.18 -28.46
C ALA A 257 12.42 8.01 -28.37
N PHE A 258 12.73 8.58 -27.20
CA PHE A 258 13.82 9.56 -27.06
C PHE A 258 14.99 9.10 -26.18
N LEU A 259 14.76 8.14 -25.27
CA LEU A 259 15.75 7.67 -24.30
C LEU A 259 16.09 6.18 -24.47
N ASN A 260 15.55 5.54 -25.52
CA ASN A 260 15.74 4.12 -25.83
C ASN A 260 15.42 3.19 -24.64
N SER A 261 14.49 3.61 -23.77
CA SER A 261 14.08 2.86 -22.60
C SER A 261 12.70 3.34 -22.10
N PRO A 262 11.72 2.44 -21.97
CA PRO A 262 10.38 2.78 -21.49
C PRO A 262 10.35 3.20 -20.01
N LEU A 263 11.44 2.96 -19.28
CA LEU A 263 11.54 3.24 -17.84
C LEU A 263 12.34 4.52 -17.53
N SER A 264 13.04 5.11 -18.50
CA SER A 264 13.93 6.25 -18.24
C SER A 264 13.21 7.49 -17.72
N MET A 265 11.94 7.69 -18.10
CA MET A 265 11.11 8.79 -17.60
C MET A 265 10.59 8.57 -16.17
N ASN A 266 10.88 7.41 -15.55
CA ASN A 266 10.61 7.17 -14.12
C ASN A 266 11.76 7.63 -13.22
N GLN A 267 12.91 7.93 -13.80
CA GLN A 267 14.07 8.48 -13.11
C GLN A 267 14.07 9.99 -13.30
N ASP A 268 14.66 10.71 -12.35
CA ASP A 268 14.97 12.12 -12.59
C ASP A 268 15.97 12.17 -13.75
N VAL A 269 15.59 12.83 -14.86
CA VAL A 269 16.46 13.01 -16.03
C VAL A 269 17.72 13.78 -15.65
N LEU A 270 17.64 14.62 -14.61
CA LEU A 270 18.79 15.30 -14.04
C LEU A 270 19.55 14.43 -13.04
N GLY A 271 19.06 13.27 -12.61
CA GLY A 271 19.65 12.48 -11.53
C GLY A 271 21.13 12.13 -11.75
N GLN A 272 21.47 11.53 -12.90
CA GLN A 272 22.87 11.18 -13.22
C GLN A 272 23.77 12.41 -13.42
N ALA A 273 23.27 13.43 -14.13
CA ALA A 273 24.03 14.68 -14.29
C ALA A 273 24.16 15.44 -12.96
N GLY A 274 23.17 15.29 -12.09
CA GLY A 274 23.03 15.88 -10.78
C GLY A 274 24.00 15.28 -9.78
N GLU A 275 24.22 13.96 -9.80
CA GLU A 275 25.25 13.31 -8.97
C GLU A 275 26.64 13.92 -9.27
N LEU A 276 26.98 14.05 -10.56
CA LEU A 276 28.24 14.67 -10.98
C LEU A 276 28.30 16.16 -10.60
N ALA A 277 27.20 16.89 -10.76
CA ALA A 277 27.13 18.31 -10.40
C ALA A 277 27.25 18.52 -8.88
N VAL A 278 26.60 17.66 -8.08
CA VAL A 278 26.69 17.65 -6.61
C VAL A 278 28.13 17.36 -6.21
N GLU A 279 28.76 16.32 -6.76
CA GLU A 279 30.17 16.03 -6.49
C GLU A 279 31.09 17.20 -6.84
N ALA A 280 30.83 17.92 -7.93
CA ALA A 280 31.62 19.08 -8.31
C ALA A 280 31.48 20.24 -7.31
N VAL A 281 30.25 20.52 -6.83
CA VAL A 281 29.98 21.58 -5.85
C VAL A 281 30.62 21.29 -4.48
N PHE A 282 30.74 20.01 -4.08
CA PHE A 282 31.36 19.63 -2.81
C PHE A 282 32.87 19.35 -2.90
N ARG A 283 33.48 19.48 -4.08
CA ARG A 283 34.95 19.38 -4.28
C ARG A 283 35.65 20.75 -4.25
N GLU A 284 34.90 21.85 -4.25
CA GLU A 284 35.38 23.22 -3.96
C GLU A 284 35.35 23.51 -2.44
#